data_AF-A0A1Y3CCA7-F1
#
_entry.id   AF-A0A1Y3CCA7-F1
#
_cell.length_a   1.000
_cell.length_b   1.000
_cell.length_c   1.000
_cell.angle_alpha   90.00
_cell.angle_beta   90.00
_cell.angle_gamma   90.00
#
_symmetry.space_group_name_H-M   'P 1'
#
loop_
_entity.id
_entity.type
_entity.pdbx_description
1 polymer ?
#
loop_
_entity_poly.entity_id
_entity_poly.type
_entity_poly.pdbx_seq_one_letter_code
_entity_poly.pdbx_strand_id
1 'polypeptide(L)'
;MDLFEQSLRMVNELNQELSQSEFVDGGMRLDLVYQCCDISIEHGLAVKTLLEAELFTSALALFRTQFESMVRAYWILFAATDEQVNELGMMNSIEQFTLKEHKSISRFTATPMIEALKEIQEIKHIVEQLEEFRLFSLDYLNSILHSGKQTFLHHTFGLSNEHKKMVIK
;
A
#
# COMPACT_ATOMS: atom_id res chain seq x y z
N MET A 1 1.18 -23.76 -12.05
CA MET A 1 0.64 -22.41 -11.88
C MET A 1 1.84 -21.51 -11.64
N ASP A 2 2.10 -20.57 -12.53
CA ASP A 2 3.18 -19.61 -12.34
C ASP A 2 2.93 -18.78 -11.06
N LEU A 3 3.98 -18.23 -10.44
CA LEU A 3 3.89 -17.40 -9.23
C LEU A 3 2.89 -16.25 -9.44
N PHE A 4 2.85 -15.72 -10.66
CA PHE A 4 1.93 -14.68 -11.07
C PHE A 4 0.45 -15.09 -10.99
N GLU A 5 0.12 -16.28 -11.50
CA GLU A 5 -1.24 -16.84 -11.41
C GLU A 5 -1.64 -17.15 -9.97
N GLN A 6 -0.69 -17.61 -9.14
CA GLN A 6 -0.92 -17.85 -7.71
C GLN A 6 -1.23 -16.56 -6.96
N SER A 7 -0.48 -15.49 -7.24
CA SER A 7 -0.73 -14.16 -6.68
C SER A 7 -2.11 -13.62 -7.07
N LEU A 8 -2.51 -13.80 -8.34
CA LEU A 8 -3.84 -13.41 -8.80
C LEU A 8 -4.96 -14.14 -8.07
N ARG A 9 -4.79 -15.46 -7.92
CA ARG A 9 -5.77 -16.27 -7.20
C ARG A 9 -5.92 -15.79 -5.75
N MET A 10 -4.80 -15.53 -5.07
CA MET A 10 -4.80 -15.01 -3.71
C MET A 10 -5.51 -13.65 -3.59
N VAL A 11 -5.22 -12.69 -4.49
CA VAL A 11 -5.87 -11.37 -4.46
C VAL A 11 -7.37 -11.48 -4.69
N ASN A 12 -7.81 -12.34 -5.61
CA ASN A 12 -9.23 -12.58 -5.85
C ASN A 12 -9.92 -13.24 -4.65
N GLU A 13 -9.28 -14.24 -4.03
CA GLU A 13 -9.79 -14.88 -2.81
C GLU A 13 -9.92 -13.87 -1.68
N LEU A 14 -8.91 -13.02 -1.44
CA LEU A 14 -8.96 -11.96 -0.43
C LEU A 14 -10.09 -10.95 -0.70
N ASN A 15 -10.27 -10.55 -1.97
CA ASN A 15 -11.33 -9.61 -2.34
C ASN A 15 -12.73 -10.22 -2.11
N GLN A 16 -12.89 -11.50 -2.42
CA GLN A 16 -14.14 -12.22 -2.18
C GLN A 16 -14.44 -12.31 -0.68
N GLU A 17 -13.46 -12.67 0.14
CA GLU A 17 -13.61 -12.72 1.60
C GLU A 17 -14.01 -11.35 2.17
N LEU A 18 -13.34 -10.26 1.73
CA LEU A 18 -13.70 -8.90 2.16
C LEU A 18 -15.10 -8.48 1.70
N SER A 19 -15.56 -8.94 0.54
CA SER A 19 -16.89 -8.60 0.01
C SER A 19 -18.02 -9.39 0.66
N GLN A 20 -17.71 -10.59 1.17
CA GLN A 20 -18.71 -11.54 1.71
C GLN A 20 -18.75 -11.56 3.24
N SER A 21 -17.72 -11.04 3.90
CA SER A 21 -17.65 -11.01 5.36
C SER A 21 -18.70 -10.08 5.96
N GLU A 22 -19.43 -10.57 6.96
CA GLU A 22 -20.17 -9.70 7.86
C GLU A 22 -19.19 -9.07 8.85
N PHE A 23 -18.95 -7.77 8.68
CA PHE A 23 -18.09 -7.03 9.61
C PHE A 23 -18.84 -6.67 10.89
N VAL A 24 -18.14 -6.77 12.00
CA VAL A 24 -18.60 -6.16 13.26
C VAL A 24 -18.63 -4.64 13.07
N ASP A 25 -19.69 -3.99 13.53
CA ASP A 25 -19.72 -2.54 13.61
C ASP A 25 -18.64 -2.06 14.60
N GLY A 26 -17.51 -1.62 14.05
CA GLY A 26 -16.41 -1.02 14.79
C GLY A 26 -16.25 0.47 14.53
N GLY A 27 -17.29 1.10 14.00
CA GLY A 27 -17.32 2.52 13.63
C GLY A 27 -16.18 2.95 12.71
N MET A 28 -15.85 4.24 12.79
CA MET A 28 -14.92 4.93 11.89
C MET A 28 -13.55 4.24 11.75
N ARG A 29 -13.04 3.62 12.82
CA ARG A 29 -11.74 2.93 12.77
C ARG A 29 -11.79 1.76 11.80
N LEU A 30 -12.78 0.88 11.94
CA LEU A 30 -12.90 -0.28 11.05
C LEU A 30 -13.33 0.14 9.63
N ASP A 31 -14.13 1.20 9.49
CA ASP A 31 -14.47 1.76 8.17
C ASP A 31 -13.22 2.23 7.41
N LEU A 32 -12.30 2.91 8.10
CA LEU A 32 -11.04 3.36 7.50
C LEU A 32 -10.09 2.19 7.21
N VAL A 33 -10.04 1.18 8.07
CA VAL A 33 -9.28 -0.06 7.80
C VAL A 33 -9.80 -0.74 6.54
N TYR A 34 -11.12 -0.90 6.44
CA TYR A 34 -11.78 -1.51 5.28
C TYR A 34 -11.44 -0.75 3.99
N GLN A 35 -11.55 0.58 3.99
CA GLN A 35 -11.18 1.41 2.83
C GLN A 35 -9.72 1.22 2.42
N CYS A 36 -8.80 1.14 3.38
CA CYS A 36 -7.38 0.89 3.07
C CYS A 36 -7.16 -0.50 2.46
N CYS A 37 -7.85 -1.52 2.98
CA CYS A 37 -7.81 -2.88 2.42
C CYS A 37 -8.36 -2.92 0.99
N ASP A 38 -9.50 -2.29 0.74
CA ASP A 38 -10.16 -2.23 -0.57
C ASP A 38 -9.24 -1.54 -1.61
N ILE A 39 -8.69 -0.36 -1.27
CA ILE A 39 -7.72 0.35 -2.12
C ILE A 39 -6.48 -0.50 -2.41
N SER A 40 -5.96 -1.22 -1.41
CA SER A 40 -4.79 -2.09 -1.59
C SER A 40 -5.08 -3.23 -2.60
N ILE A 41 -6.27 -3.82 -2.51
CA ILE A 41 -6.69 -4.88 -3.42
C ILE A 41 -6.95 -4.34 -4.82
N GLU A 42 -7.64 -3.20 -4.95
CA GLU A 42 -7.85 -2.51 -6.23
C GLU A 42 -6.51 -2.23 -6.92
N HIS A 43 -5.54 -1.68 -6.19
CA HIS A 43 -4.21 -1.43 -6.73
C HIS A 43 -3.51 -2.73 -7.13
N GLY A 44 -3.65 -3.83 -6.37
CA GLY A 44 -3.11 -5.13 -6.75
C GLY A 44 -3.67 -5.64 -8.09
N LEU A 45 -4.97 -5.50 -8.31
CA LEU A 45 -5.63 -5.84 -9.59
C LEU A 45 -5.15 -4.94 -10.74
N ALA A 46 -4.96 -3.65 -10.48
CA ALA A 46 -4.45 -2.69 -11.46
C ALA A 46 -2.98 -2.95 -11.82
N VAL A 47 -2.11 -3.18 -10.83
CA VAL A 47 -0.70 -3.57 -11.02
C VAL A 47 -0.63 -4.78 -11.95
N LYS A 48 -1.43 -5.81 -11.69
CA LYS A 48 -1.51 -7.01 -12.51
C LYS A 48 -1.88 -6.70 -13.96
N THR A 49 -2.94 -5.92 -14.18
CA THR A 49 -3.39 -5.52 -15.53
C THR A 49 -2.31 -4.74 -16.27
N LEU A 50 -1.58 -3.86 -15.59
CA LEU A 50 -0.47 -3.10 -16.16
C LEU A 50 0.73 -3.98 -16.48
N LEU A 51 1.05 -4.97 -15.65
CA LEU A 51 2.13 -5.94 -15.93
C LEU A 51 1.82 -6.79 -17.16
N GLU A 52 0.57 -7.25 -17.33
CA GLU A 52 0.12 -7.98 -18.53
C GLU A 52 0.18 -7.13 -19.80
N ALA A 53 -0.07 -5.83 -19.67
CA ALA A 53 0.06 -4.86 -20.76
C ALA A 53 1.50 -4.35 -20.96
N GLU A 54 2.49 -4.90 -20.25
CA GLU A 54 3.90 -4.49 -20.26
C GLU A 54 4.13 -3.01 -19.87
N LEU A 55 3.20 -2.40 -19.14
CA LEU A 55 3.24 -1.03 -18.62
C LEU A 55 3.96 -0.96 -17.27
N PHE A 56 5.22 -1.40 -17.25
CA PHE A 56 5.97 -1.67 -16.01
C PHE A 56 6.18 -0.47 -15.09
N THR A 57 6.48 0.72 -15.64
CA THR A 57 6.67 1.93 -14.82
C THR A 57 5.40 2.30 -14.05
N SER A 58 4.25 2.25 -14.73
CA SER A 58 2.95 2.50 -14.11
C SER A 58 2.60 1.42 -13.08
N ALA A 59 2.90 0.15 -13.38
CA ALA A 59 2.71 -0.94 -12.43
C ALA A 59 3.52 -0.72 -11.14
N LEU A 60 4.80 -0.36 -11.26
CA LEU A 60 5.67 -0.11 -10.10
C LEU A 60 5.22 1.11 -9.30
N ALA A 61 4.70 2.16 -9.95
CA ALA A 61 4.14 3.31 -9.27
C ALA A 61 2.93 2.92 -8.39
N LEU A 62 2.00 2.11 -8.93
CA LEU A 62 0.85 1.60 -8.16
C LEU A 62 1.25 0.60 -7.09
N PHE A 63 2.31 -0.19 -7.30
CA PHE A 63 2.78 -1.15 -6.31
C PHE A 63 3.23 -0.46 -5.02
N ARG A 64 3.82 0.74 -5.09
CA ARG A 64 4.11 1.53 -3.90
C ARG A 64 2.83 2.01 -3.20
N THR A 65 1.86 2.55 -3.92
CA THR A 65 0.62 3.04 -3.29
C THR A 65 -0.18 1.89 -2.68
N GLN A 66 -0.15 0.71 -3.29
CA GLN A 66 -0.68 -0.53 -2.71
C GLN A 66 -0.04 -0.84 -1.35
N PHE A 67 1.29 -0.87 -1.29
CA PHE A 67 2.04 -1.10 -0.04
C PHE A 67 1.69 -0.07 1.04
N GLU A 68 1.67 1.22 0.68
CA GLU A 68 1.35 2.30 1.61
C GLU A 68 -0.08 2.19 2.16
N SER A 69 -1.05 1.75 1.34
CA SER A 69 -2.43 1.49 1.77
C SER A 69 -2.50 0.33 2.77
N MET A 70 -1.78 -0.77 2.48
CA MET A 70 -1.74 -1.93 3.37
C MET A 70 -1.07 -1.61 4.72
N VAL A 71 0.07 -0.92 4.72
CA VAL A 71 0.71 -0.44 5.96
C VAL A 71 -0.25 0.42 6.78
N ARG A 72 -0.99 1.30 6.10
CA ARG A 72 -1.98 2.17 6.75
C ARG A 72 -3.11 1.38 7.39
N ALA A 73 -3.62 0.34 6.73
CA ALA A 73 -4.65 -0.54 7.31
C ALA A 73 -4.19 -1.15 8.65
N TYR A 74 -2.97 -1.73 8.67
CA TYR A 74 -2.39 -2.28 9.89
C TYR A 74 -2.19 -1.22 10.97
N TRP A 75 -1.64 -0.06 10.61
CA TRP A 75 -1.41 1.00 11.57
C TRP A 75 -2.71 1.56 12.16
N ILE A 76 -3.75 1.78 11.35
CA ILE A 76 -5.08 2.19 11.85
C ILE A 76 -5.65 1.12 12.78
N LEU A 77 -5.49 -0.15 12.46
CA LEU A 77 -6.06 -1.23 13.26
C LEU A 77 -5.37 -1.40 14.62
N PHE A 78 -4.03 -1.33 14.65
CA PHE A 78 -3.24 -1.75 15.81
C PHE A 78 -2.56 -0.63 16.60
N ALA A 79 -2.25 0.51 15.98
CA ALA A 79 -1.35 1.51 16.58
C ALA A 79 -1.88 2.94 16.60
N ALA A 80 -2.79 3.31 15.68
CA ALA A 80 -3.30 4.67 15.60
C ALA A 80 -4.14 5.05 16.84
N THR A 81 -3.94 6.26 17.36
CA THR A 81 -4.80 6.80 18.43
C THR A 81 -6.17 7.20 17.89
N ASP A 82 -7.19 7.27 18.75
CA ASP A 82 -8.53 7.71 18.33
C ASP A 82 -8.52 9.13 17.73
N GLU A 83 -7.65 10.01 18.22
CA GLU A 83 -7.45 11.35 17.66
C GLU A 83 -6.93 11.27 16.21
N GLN A 84 -5.96 10.41 15.95
CA GLN A 84 -5.41 10.20 14.60
C GLN A 84 -6.44 9.57 13.65
N VAL A 85 -7.25 8.63 14.14
CA VAL A 85 -8.35 8.03 13.38
C VAL A 85 -9.41 9.07 13.02
N ASN A 86 -9.81 9.90 13.99
CA ASN A 86 -10.75 10.99 13.75
C ASN A 86 -10.20 12.01 12.74
N GLU A 87 -8.92 12.39 12.85
CA GLU A 87 -8.29 13.29 11.88
C GLU A 87 -8.35 12.71 10.46
N LEU A 88 -8.04 11.42 10.28
CA LEU A 88 -8.14 10.75 8.99
C LEU A 88 -9.59 10.65 8.48
N GLY A 89 -10.53 10.34 9.36
CA GLY A 89 -11.95 10.26 8.99
C GLY A 89 -12.54 11.61 8.60
N MET A 90 -12.09 12.71 9.23
CA MET A 90 -12.50 14.07 8.86
C MET A 90 -11.91 14.51 7.51
N MET A 91 -10.74 13.99 7.10
CA MET A 91 -10.16 14.24 5.77
C MET A 91 -11.03 13.69 4.62
N ASN A 92 -11.91 12.73 4.89
CA ASN A 92 -12.83 12.17 3.89
C ASN A 92 -14.06 13.06 3.61
N SER A 93 -14.16 14.23 4.26
CA SER A 93 -15.24 15.19 3.97
C SER A 93 -14.93 16.03 2.73
N ILE A 94 -15.92 16.15 1.84
CA ILE A 94 -15.83 16.89 0.56
C ILE A 94 -15.32 18.33 0.75
N GLU A 95 -15.58 18.94 1.89
CA GLU A 95 -15.18 20.31 2.21
C GLU A 95 -13.65 20.50 2.26
N GLN A 96 -12.88 19.48 2.61
CA GLN A 96 -11.42 19.59 2.73
C GLN A 96 -10.66 19.52 1.41
N PHE A 97 -11.24 19.02 0.30
CA PHE A 97 -10.61 19.09 -1.03
C PHE A 97 -10.35 20.54 -1.50
N THR A 98 -10.97 21.53 -0.84
CA THR A 98 -10.82 22.96 -1.14
C THR A 98 -9.90 23.72 -0.18
N LEU A 99 -9.51 23.11 0.95
CA LEU A 99 -8.73 23.77 1.99
C LEU A 99 -7.22 23.50 1.80
N LYS A 100 -6.43 24.58 1.81
CA LYS A 100 -4.96 24.56 1.62
C LYS A 100 -4.17 23.95 2.79
N GLU A 101 -4.80 23.20 3.69
CA GLU A 101 -4.15 22.57 4.84
C GLU A 101 -3.50 21.22 4.48
N HIS A 102 -2.68 21.20 3.43
CA HIS A 102 -1.90 20.01 3.04
C HIS A 102 -0.80 19.63 4.06
N LYS A 103 -0.60 20.40 5.14
CA LYS A 103 0.44 20.13 6.13
C LYS A 103 0.16 18.89 6.98
N SER A 104 -1.10 18.52 7.21
CA SER A 104 -1.42 17.36 8.06
C SER A 104 -1.18 16.01 7.37
N ILE A 105 -1.25 15.96 6.04
CA ILE A 105 -1.13 14.71 5.25
C ILE A 105 0.29 14.12 5.34
N SER A 106 1.31 14.96 5.53
CA SER A 106 2.73 14.59 5.52
C SER A 106 3.14 13.66 6.69
N ARG A 107 2.37 13.62 7.79
CA ARG A 107 2.74 12.84 8.98
C ARG A 107 2.32 11.36 8.92
N PHE A 108 1.35 11.03 8.07
CA PHE A 108 0.85 9.66 7.90
C PHE A 108 1.54 8.98 6.71
N THR A 109 2.85 8.80 6.82
CA THR A 109 3.67 8.06 5.83
C THR A 109 4.03 6.66 6.35
N ALA A 110 4.40 5.75 5.43
CA ALA A 110 4.64 4.35 5.79
C ALA A 110 5.73 4.18 6.86
N THR A 111 6.80 4.98 6.83
CA THR A 111 7.91 4.87 7.78
C THR A 111 7.47 5.06 9.25
N PRO A 112 6.89 6.20 9.66
CA PRO A 112 6.44 6.37 11.05
C PRO A 112 5.33 5.39 11.44
N MET A 113 4.48 4.95 10.49
CA MET A 113 3.47 3.91 10.76
C MET A 113 4.11 2.56 11.10
N ILE A 114 5.10 2.14 10.31
CA ILE A 114 5.83 0.88 10.55
C ILE A 114 6.60 0.93 11.87
N GLU A 115 7.24 2.06 12.20
CA GLU A 115 7.90 2.23 13.51
C GLU A 115 6.91 2.06 14.68
N ALA A 116 5.70 2.62 14.57
CA ALA A 116 4.69 2.45 15.61
C ALA A 116 4.18 1.00 15.73
N LEU A 117 4.17 0.24 14.63
CA LEU A 117 3.72 -1.16 14.63
C LEU A 117 4.73 -2.11 15.29
N LYS A 118 6.02 -1.74 15.43
CA LYS A 118 7.06 -2.59 16.03
C LYS A 118 6.77 -3.00 17.47
N GLU A 119 6.00 -2.19 18.19
CA GLU A 119 5.63 -2.45 19.58
C GLU A 119 4.50 -3.50 19.70
N ILE A 120 3.86 -3.90 18.60
CA ILE A 120 2.72 -4.83 18.59
C ILE A 120 3.21 -6.27 18.38
N GLN A 121 3.25 -7.05 19.47
CA GLN A 121 3.83 -8.40 19.44
C GLN A 121 3.05 -9.38 18.57
N GLU A 122 1.73 -9.25 18.51
CA GLU A 122 0.81 -10.14 17.80
C GLU A 122 1.07 -10.18 16.29
N ILE A 123 1.55 -9.08 15.73
CA ILE A 123 1.81 -8.92 14.29
C ILE A 123 3.30 -8.79 13.97
N LYS A 124 4.20 -9.13 14.91
CA LYS A 124 5.65 -8.93 14.74
C LYS A 124 6.20 -9.48 13.42
N HIS A 125 5.79 -10.69 13.03
CA HIS A 125 6.21 -11.33 11.78
C HIS A 125 5.75 -10.55 10.52
N ILE A 126 4.59 -9.89 10.58
CA ILE A 126 4.13 -9.01 9.51
C ILE A 126 4.99 -7.75 9.49
N VAL A 127 5.23 -7.13 10.65
CA VAL A 127 6.04 -5.91 10.74
C VAL A 127 7.46 -6.13 10.22
N GLU A 128 8.07 -7.28 10.49
CA GLU A 128 9.37 -7.68 9.92
C GLU A 128 9.33 -7.69 8.38
N GLN A 129 8.25 -8.19 7.75
CA GLN A 129 8.08 -8.16 6.29
C GLN A 129 7.87 -6.73 5.76
N LEU A 130 7.11 -5.91 6.47
CA LEU A 130 6.91 -4.49 6.09
C LEU A 130 8.22 -3.71 6.15
N GLU A 131 9.04 -3.97 7.16
CA GLU A 131 10.38 -3.39 7.29
C GLU A 131 11.31 -3.82 6.18
N GLU A 132 11.33 -5.12 5.85
CA GLU A 132 12.14 -5.67 4.76
C GLU A 132 11.77 -5.00 3.44
N PHE A 133 10.47 -4.96 3.11
CA PHE A 133 9.98 -4.29 1.91
C PHE A 133 10.34 -2.80 1.90
N ARG A 134 10.14 -2.11 3.03
CA ARG A 134 10.49 -0.69 3.17
C ARG A 134 11.98 -0.46 2.87
N LEU A 135 12.85 -1.31 3.42
CA LEU A 135 14.30 -1.19 3.30
C LEU A 135 14.79 -1.42 1.87
N PHE A 136 14.25 -2.43 1.18
CA PHE A 136 14.77 -2.82 -0.13
C PHE A 136 14.06 -2.16 -1.32
N SER A 137 12.79 -1.77 -1.16
CA SER A 137 11.94 -1.38 -2.30
C SER A 137 11.50 0.09 -2.26
N LEU A 138 11.29 0.68 -1.08
CA LEU A 138 10.56 1.96 -1.00
C LEU A 138 11.30 3.12 -1.67
N ASP A 139 12.62 3.23 -1.50
CA ASP A 139 13.42 4.29 -2.13
C ASP A 139 13.44 4.20 -3.66
N TYR A 140 13.55 2.97 -4.17
CA TYR A 140 13.50 2.69 -5.61
C TYR A 140 12.13 3.07 -6.19
N LEU A 141 11.05 2.62 -5.55
CA LEU A 141 9.69 2.94 -5.98
C LEU A 141 9.36 4.44 -5.83
N ASN A 142 9.92 5.11 -4.82
CA ASN A 142 9.81 6.55 -4.65
C ASN A 142 10.47 7.31 -5.82
N SER A 143 11.64 6.83 -6.27
CA SER A 143 12.27 7.38 -7.48
C SER A 143 11.39 7.19 -8.72
N ILE A 144 10.71 6.05 -8.85
CA ILE A 144 9.81 5.79 -9.99
C ILE A 144 8.61 6.75 -9.99
N LEU A 145 7.93 6.88 -8.85
CA LEU A 145 6.75 7.74 -8.72
C LEU A 145 7.01 9.20 -9.08
N HIS A 146 8.20 9.71 -8.75
CA HIS A 146 8.58 11.09 -9.04
C HIS A 146 9.27 11.27 -10.40
N SER A 147 9.20 10.28 -11.30
CA SER A 147 9.92 10.32 -12.59
C SER A 147 11.41 10.60 -12.42
N GLY A 148 12.00 10.06 -11.37
CA GLY A 148 13.40 10.22 -11.04
C GLY A 148 14.33 9.36 -11.90
N LYS A 149 15.61 9.33 -11.54
CA LYS A 149 16.67 8.62 -12.29
C LYS A 149 16.31 7.17 -12.62
N GLN A 150 15.63 6.46 -11.72
CA GLN A 150 15.25 5.06 -11.94
C GLN A 150 14.21 4.88 -13.06
N THR A 151 13.30 5.84 -13.24
CA THR A 151 12.31 5.84 -14.33
C THR A 151 12.99 5.91 -15.69
N PHE A 152 13.98 6.80 -15.84
CA PHE A 152 14.73 6.94 -17.09
C PHE A 152 15.58 5.70 -17.41
N LEU A 153 16.20 5.10 -16.40
CA LEU A 153 16.93 3.85 -16.57
C LEU A 153 15.99 2.72 -17.01
N HIS A 154 14.79 2.63 -16.43
CA HIS A 154 13.76 1.68 -16.86
C HIS A 154 13.32 1.88 -18.30
N HIS A 155 13.04 3.12 -18.69
CA HIS A 155 12.61 3.44 -20.04
C HIS A 155 13.69 3.12 -21.09
N THR A 156 14.96 3.33 -20.73
CA THR A 156 16.08 3.16 -21.66
C THR A 156 16.54 1.70 -21.78
N PHE A 157 16.52 0.94 -20.68
CA PHE A 157 17.14 -0.40 -20.62
C PHE A 157 16.14 -1.55 -20.37
N GLY A 158 14.87 -1.25 -20.09
CA GLY A 158 13.87 -2.24 -19.71
C GLY A 158 14.09 -2.84 -18.31
N LEU A 159 13.21 -3.78 -17.91
CA LEU A 159 13.40 -4.61 -16.71
C LEU A 159 14.40 -5.73 -17.03
N SER A 160 15.63 -5.62 -16.53
CA SER A 160 16.54 -6.78 -16.49
C SER A 160 15.94 -7.89 -15.62
N ASN A 161 16.29 -9.15 -15.88
CA ASN A 161 15.83 -10.28 -15.06
C ASN A 161 16.27 -10.17 -13.58
N GLU A 162 17.36 -9.44 -13.31
CA GLU A 162 17.79 -9.14 -11.94
C GLU A 162 16.90 -8.10 -11.26
N HIS A 163 16.39 -7.10 -11.98
CA HIS A 163 15.43 -6.14 -11.43
C HIS A 163 14.08 -6.78 -11.14
N LYS A 164 13.62 -7.73 -11.96
CA LYS A 164 12.40 -8.51 -11.68
C LYS A 164 12.50 -9.26 -10.35
N LYS A 165 13.70 -9.78 -10.00
CA LYS A 165 13.94 -10.49 -8.72
C LYS A 165 14.01 -9.54 -7.51
N MET A 166 14.41 -8.28 -7.69
CA MET A 166 14.41 -7.29 -6.60
C MET A 166 13.00 -6.80 -6.23
N VAL A 167 12.08 -6.74 -7.19
CA VAL A 167 10.69 -6.31 -6.95
C VAL A 167 9.84 -7.42 -6.32
N ILE A 168 10.19 -8.69 -6.59
CA ILE A 168 9.42 -9.88 -6.16
C ILE A 168 9.98 -10.51 -4.87
N LYS A 169 11.15 -10.08 -4.40
CA LYS A 169 11.71 -10.54 -3.12
C LYS A 169 10.98 -9.92 -1.95
#